data_AF-A0A950DC96-F1
#
_entry.id   AF-A0A950DC96-F1
#
_cell.length_a   1.000
_cell.length_b   1.000
_cell.length_c   1.000
_cell.angle_alpha   90.00
_cell.angle_beta   90.00
_cell.angle_gamma   90.00
#
_symmetry.space_group_name_H-M   'P 1'
#
loop_
_entity.id
_entity.type
_entity.pdbx_description
1 polymer ?
#
loop_
_entity_poly.entity_id
_entity_poly.type
_entity_poly.pdbx_seq_one_letter_code
_entity_poly.pdbx_strand_id
1 'polypeptide(L)'
;KVLEDRAEFEVVADVPPEQIREQVFTAAAELRRRLRAARPTQETGVSLASRPTFRRDEVLSSVALELKLPPETLLKALFADLRDENRLLKFQDMTAQRLIDRYNVALAQAVLLRSVRVETEIRTEGPARYRQLFRRLKFHRLVYRVQGSMADGYTIQIDGPLSLFSATTKYGLQMALFLPALLHCHDFRLEAELRWGPRREPRSFHLDAGTGLITHQLDAGIYVPAEIPAFVERFRQIAPAWELSECTDVLELGREGVWVPDYRAVHRASGTDVFVEVLGFWKKSSLERLLRLLPNLGPPRYVLVISDKLKVDEGSLNELTGPILRFKEIPSAPELATLLDSFVKPADSGGRLF
;
A
#
# COMPACT_ATOMS: atom_id res chain seq x y z
N LYS A 1 -6.05 0.16 19.78
CA LYS A 1 -5.51 0.59 18.46
C LYS A 1 -5.69 -0.46 17.36
N VAL A 2 -4.99 -1.60 17.34
CA VAL A 2 -5.14 -2.60 16.25
C VAL A 2 -6.59 -3.09 16.06
N LEU A 3 -7.35 -3.24 17.16
CA LEU A 3 -8.80 -3.51 17.13
C LEU A 3 -9.63 -2.28 16.77
N GLU A 4 -9.28 -1.11 17.30
CA GLU A 4 -9.95 0.17 16.99
C GLU A 4 -9.91 0.49 15.49
N ASP A 5 -8.84 0.13 14.77
CA ASP A 5 -8.74 0.32 13.31
C ASP A 5 -9.81 -0.46 12.52
N ARG A 6 -10.51 -1.41 13.17
CA ARG A 6 -11.60 -2.22 12.60
C ARG A 6 -12.97 -1.82 13.14
N ALA A 7 -13.04 -0.74 13.91
CA ALA A 7 -14.25 -0.21 14.51
C ALA A 7 -14.66 1.11 13.85
N GLU A 8 -15.97 1.28 13.65
CA GLU A 8 -16.59 2.52 13.21
C GLU A 8 -17.25 3.16 14.45
N PHE A 9 -16.79 4.36 14.79
CA PHE A 9 -17.27 5.14 15.93
C PHE A 9 -17.94 6.41 15.45
N GLU A 10 -19.06 6.78 16.07
CA GLU A 10 -19.76 8.02 15.76
C GLU A 10 -20.13 8.81 17.02
N VAL A 11 -20.20 10.13 16.82
CA VAL A 11 -20.78 11.07 17.76
C VAL A 11 -22.29 10.93 17.67
N VAL A 12 -22.92 10.41 18.71
CA VAL A 12 -24.38 10.24 18.76
C VAL A 12 -24.99 11.38 19.59
N ALA A 13 -25.33 12.48 18.91
CA ALA A 13 -26.01 13.63 19.50
C ALA A 13 -26.91 14.34 18.47
N ASP A 14 -28.15 14.63 18.85
CA ASP A 14 -29.12 15.34 17.98
C ASP A 14 -28.79 16.84 17.84
N VAL A 15 -28.04 17.38 18.79
CA VAL A 15 -27.57 18.77 18.85
C VAL A 15 -26.05 18.76 19.03
N PRO A 16 -25.28 19.64 18.36
CA PRO A 16 -23.83 19.71 18.52
C PRO A 16 -23.41 19.81 20.00
N PRO A 17 -22.55 18.91 20.52
CA PRO A 17 -22.14 18.91 21.93
C PRO A 17 -21.55 20.24 22.43
N GLU A 18 -20.86 20.99 21.58
CA GLU A 18 -20.36 22.34 21.90
C GLU A 18 -21.48 23.31 22.25
N GLN A 19 -22.58 23.32 21.48
CA GLN A 19 -23.75 24.17 21.73
C GLN A 19 -24.43 23.78 23.04
N ILE A 20 -24.55 22.48 23.32
CA ILE A 20 -25.10 21.98 24.59
C ILE A 20 -24.24 22.48 25.76
N ARG A 21 -22.91 22.36 25.67
CA ARG A 21 -21.99 22.84 26.72
C ARG A 21 -22.09 24.34 26.94
N GLU A 22 -22.13 25.13 25.88
CA GLU A 22 -22.27 26.59 25.96
C GLU A 22 -23.52 26.98 26.74
N GLN A 23 -24.68 26.41 26.39
CA GLN A 23 -25.95 26.74 27.03
C GLN A 23 -25.99 26.25 28.50
N VAL A 24 -25.57 25.01 28.76
CA VAL A 24 -25.54 24.46 30.13
C VAL A 24 -24.61 25.26 31.03
N PHE A 25 -23.40 25.60 30.57
CA PHE A 25 -22.44 26.34 31.39
C PHE A 25 -22.84 27.80 31.57
N THR A 26 -23.45 28.43 30.57
CA THR A 26 -24.01 29.78 30.69
C THR A 26 -25.15 29.82 31.70
N ALA A 27 -26.12 28.92 31.59
CA ALA A 27 -27.24 28.81 32.52
C ALA A 27 -26.76 28.51 33.96
N ALA A 28 -25.78 27.62 34.12
CA ALA A 28 -25.16 27.35 35.42
C ALA A 28 -24.45 28.58 36.01
N ALA A 29 -23.74 29.35 35.18
CA ALA A 29 -23.05 30.57 35.61
C ALA A 29 -24.03 31.67 36.02
N GLU A 30 -25.14 31.83 35.28
CA GLU A 30 -26.23 32.73 35.62
C GLU A 30 -26.91 32.37 36.93
N LEU A 31 -27.25 31.10 37.13
CA LEU A 31 -27.83 30.63 38.39
C LEU A 31 -26.88 30.93 39.55
N ARG A 32 -25.58 30.64 39.41
CA ARG A 32 -24.57 30.98 40.43
C ARG A 32 -24.46 32.49 40.69
N ARG A 33 -24.61 33.35 39.67
CA ARG A 33 -24.66 34.82 39.84
C ARG A 33 -25.89 35.23 40.65
N ARG A 34 -27.08 34.72 40.30
CA ARG A 34 -28.34 35.00 41.01
C ARG A 34 -28.28 34.53 42.47
N LEU A 35 -27.82 33.31 42.74
CA LEU A 35 -27.67 32.78 44.10
C LEU A 35 -26.65 33.56 44.94
N ARG A 36 -25.59 34.14 44.32
CA ARG A 36 -24.65 35.02 45.00
C ARG A 36 -25.27 36.37 45.37
N ALA A 37 -26.02 36.98 44.44
CA ALA A 37 -26.73 38.24 44.67
C ALA A 37 -27.83 38.09 45.74
N ALA A 38 -28.46 36.92 45.82
CA ALA A 38 -29.48 36.60 46.81
C ALA A 38 -28.91 36.19 48.19
N ARG A 39 -27.58 36.24 48.40
CA ARG A 39 -27.01 35.97 49.73
C ARG A 39 -27.35 37.12 50.68
N PRO A 40 -27.94 36.84 51.85
CA PRO A 40 -28.17 37.89 52.84
C PRO A 40 -26.83 38.49 53.30
N THR A 41 -26.70 39.81 53.26
CA THR A 41 -25.61 40.56 53.88
C THR A 41 -25.68 40.37 55.38
N GLN A 42 -24.58 39.91 56.00
CA GLN A 42 -24.48 39.80 57.46
C GLN A 42 -24.41 41.21 58.06
N GLU A 43 -25.54 41.87 58.29
CA GLU A 43 -25.58 43.12 59.06
C GLU A 43 -26.46 43.07 60.30
N THR A 44 -27.32 42.06 60.46
CA THR A 44 -28.10 41.94 61.69
C THR A 44 -28.13 40.50 62.16
N GLY A 45 -27.57 40.29 63.35
CA GLY A 45 -27.58 39.01 64.04
C GLY A 45 -29.00 38.45 64.08
N VAL A 46 -29.08 37.13 63.87
CA VAL A 46 -30.29 36.31 63.80
C VAL A 46 -30.98 36.31 62.42
N SER A 47 -30.47 35.49 61.51
CA SER A 47 -31.34 34.80 60.55
C SER A 47 -30.76 33.44 60.13
N LEU A 48 -31.52 32.38 60.46
CA LEU A 48 -31.36 31.00 60.00
C LEU A 48 -31.87 30.82 58.54
N ALA A 49 -31.85 31.87 57.72
CA ALA A 49 -32.27 31.76 56.33
C ALA A 49 -31.34 30.79 55.58
N SER A 50 -31.91 29.67 55.12
CA SER A 50 -31.17 28.65 54.38
C SER A 50 -30.45 29.31 53.20
N ARG A 51 -29.13 29.11 53.12
CA ARG A 51 -28.34 29.59 51.98
C ARG A 51 -28.95 29.07 50.69
N PRO A 52 -29.12 29.92 49.65
CA PRO A 52 -29.59 29.45 48.35
C PRO A 52 -28.66 28.34 47.83
N THR A 53 -29.19 27.13 47.64
CA THR A 53 -28.42 25.97 47.19
C THR A 53 -28.43 25.87 45.67
N PHE A 54 -27.28 25.62 45.06
CA PHE A 54 -27.20 25.33 43.63
C PHE A 54 -27.83 23.96 43.35
N ARG A 55 -28.83 23.93 42.48
CA ARG A 55 -29.50 22.70 42.03
C ARG A 55 -29.11 22.44 40.58
N ARG A 56 -28.30 21.39 40.37
CA ARG A 56 -27.84 20.98 39.04
C ARG A 56 -29.01 20.65 38.13
N ASP A 57 -29.99 19.93 38.66
CA ASP A 57 -31.09 19.38 37.86
C ASP A 57 -32.03 20.47 37.32
N GLU A 58 -32.13 21.62 38.00
CA GLU A 58 -32.87 22.80 37.50
C GLU A 58 -32.22 23.35 36.23
N VAL A 59 -30.88 23.48 36.22
CA VAL A 59 -30.12 23.96 35.06
C VAL A 59 -30.23 22.98 33.90
N LEU A 60 -30.07 21.68 34.17
CA LEU A 60 -30.18 20.66 33.13
C LEU A 60 -31.60 20.60 32.55
N SER A 61 -32.62 20.70 33.40
CA SER A 61 -34.02 20.68 32.95
C SER A 61 -34.39 21.91 32.13
N SER A 62 -33.91 23.11 32.52
CA SER A 62 -34.20 24.34 31.77
C SER A 62 -33.59 24.29 30.37
N VAL A 63 -32.31 23.92 30.26
CA VAL A 63 -31.63 23.84 28.95
C VAL A 63 -32.18 22.67 28.12
N ALA A 64 -32.56 21.55 28.75
CA ALA A 64 -33.20 20.44 28.06
C ALA A 64 -34.54 20.84 27.42
N LEU A 65 -35.35 21.63 28.12
CA LEU A 65 -36.61 22.18 27.59
C LEU A 65 -36.36 23.13 26.41
N GLU A 66 -35.37 24.02 26.50
CA GLU A 66 -34.99 24.95 25.41
C GLU A 66 -34.53 24.20 24.15
N LEU A 67 -33.72 23.16 24.32
CA LEU A 67 -33.21 22.31 23.23
C LEU A 67 -34.18 21.22 22.78
N LYS A 68 -35.36 21.10 23.41
CA LYS A 68 -36.37 20.06 23.14
C LYS A 68 -35.81 18.64 23.27
N LEU A 69 -34.91 18.42 24.22
CA LEU A 69 -34.30 17.13 24.51
C LEU A 69 -34.74 16.63 25.89
N PRO A 70 -34.84 15.31 26.12
CA PRO A 70 -34.92 14.76 27.47
C PRO A 70 -33.65 15.14 28.28
N PRO A 71 -33.75 15.49 29.57
CA PRO A 71 -32.58 15.84 30.40
C PRO A 71 -31.49 14.76 30.44
N GLU A 72 -31.89 13.47 30.40
CA GLU A 72 -30.94 12.35 30.33
C GLU A 72 -30.17 12.31 29.00
N THR A 73 -30.85 12.60 27.89
CA THR A 73 -30.24 12.66 26.56
C THR A 73 -29.28 13.84 26.47
N LEU A 74 -29.68 15.00 27.01
CA LEU A 74 -28.82 16.19 27.08
C LEU A 74 -27.52 15.91 27.86
N LEU A 75 -27.62 15.20 28.99
CA LEU A 75 -26.46 14.85 29.80
C LEU A 75 -25.50 13.91 29.05
N LYS A 76 -26.03 12.91 28.35
CA LYS A 76 -25.23 11.98 27.51
C LYS A 76 -24.61 12.69 26.29
N ALA A 77 -25.29 13.69 25.74
CA ALA A 77 -24.83 14.43 24.56
C ALA A 77 -23.77 15.50 24.87
N LEU A 78 -23.67 15.97 26.13
CA LEU A 78 -22.76 17.05 26.56
C LEU A 78 -21.29 16.84 26.17
N PHE A 79 -20.85 15.58 26.15
CA PHE A 79 -19.47 15.19 25.83
C PHE A 79 -19.40 14.11 24.74
N ALA A 80 -20.47 13.92 23.97
CA ALA A 80 -20.53 12.88 22.95
C ALA A 80 -19.50 13.07 21.80
N ASP A 81 -18.88 14.24 21.69
CA ASP A 81 -17.78 14.56 20.78
C ASP A 81 -16.40 14.15 21.30
N LEU A 82 -16.28 13.76 22.57
CA LEU A 82 -15.05 13.20 23.11
C LEU A 82 -14.83 11.80 22.55
N ARG A 83 -13.60 11.50 22.14
CA ARG A 83 -13.25 10.21 21.53
C ARG A 83 -13.65 9.00 22.37
N ASP A 84 -13.55 9.12 23.70
CA ASP A 84 -13.87 8.06 24.66
C ASP A 84 -15.37 7.86 24.87
N GLU A 85 -16.19 8.85 24.47
CA GLU A 85 -17.66 8.83 24.56
C GLU A 85 -18.33 8.46 23.21
N ASN A 86 -17.54 8.38 22.13
CA ASN A 86 -18.05 7.95 20.83
C ASN A 86 -18.59 6.52 20.92
N ARG A 87 -19.73 6.29 20.29
CA ARG A 87 -20.37 4.96 20.31
C ARG A 87 -19.85 4.10 19.18
N LEU A 88 -19.52 2.85 19.52
CA LEU A 88 -19.18 1.81 18.53
C LEU A 88 -20.45 1.42 17.77
N LEU A 89 -20.51 1.73 16.47
CA LEU A 89 -21.63 1.34 15.61
C LEU A 89 -21.40 -0.01 14.95
N LYS A 90 -20.16 -0.26 14.54
CA LYS A 90 -19.80 -1.44 13.79
C LYS A 90 -18.38 -1.87 14.11
N PHE A 91 -18.19 -3.18 14.18
CA PHE A 91 -16.89 -3.78 14.37
C PHE A 91 -16.72 -4.91 13.37
N GLN A 92 -15.62 -4.90 12.61
CA GLN A 92 -15.31 -5.97 11.69
C GLN A 92 -14.55 -7.08 12.42
N ASP A 93 -15.30 -8.08 12.87
CA ASP A 93 -14.80 -9.21 13.66
C ASP A 93 -13.55 -9.88 13.08
N MET A 94 -12.73 -10.40 13.99
CA MET A 94 -11.48 -11.06 13.67
C MET A 94 -11.12 -12.09 14.75
N THR A 95 -10.51 -13.20 14.35
CA THR A 95 -10.05 -14.23 15.28
C THR A 95 -8.87 -13.73 16.12
N ALA A 96 -8.68 -14.34 17.31
CA ALA A 96 -7.55 -14.01 18.19
C ALA A 96 -6.19 -14.18 17.48
N GLN A 97 -6.03 -15.23 16.66
CA GLN A 97 -4.79 -15.45 15.91
C GLN A 97 -4.51 -14.30 14.94
N ARG A 98 -5.50 -13.89 14.13
CA ARG A 98 -5.34 -12.77 13.19
C ARG A 98 -5.04 -11.44 13.90
N LEU A 99 -5.52 -11.27 15.14
CA LEU A 99 -5.16 -10.11 15.97
C LEU A 99 -3.67 -10.13 16.34
N ILE A 100 -3.16 -11.28 16.76
CA ILE A 100 -1.74 -11.46 17.09
C ILE A 100 -0.88 -11.22 15.84
N ASP A 101 -1.24 -11.81 14.71
CA ASP A 101 -0.51 -11.65 13.45
C ASP A 101 -0.44 -10.17 13.04
N ARG A 102 -1.59 -9.47 13.07
CA ARG A 102 -1.67 -8.04 12.76
C ARG A 102 -0.88 -7.19 13.76
N TYR A 103 -0.92 -7.53 15.05
CA TYR A 103 -0.16 -6.84 16.09
C TYR A 103 1.35 -6.99 15.87
N ASN A 104 1.83 -8.20 15.59
CA ASN A 104 3.25 -8.47 15.37
C ASN A 104 3.78 -7.72 14.15
N VAL A 105 3.02 -7.68 13.05
CA VAL A 105 3.35 -6.87 11.87
C VAL A 105 3.35 -5.38 12.22
N ALA A 106 2.34 -4.88 12.92
CA ALA A 106 2.28 -3.48 13.33
C ALA A 106 3.46 -3.09 14.24
N LEU A 107 3.93 -4.00 15.09
CA LEU A 107 5.10 -3.80 15.95
C LEU A 107 6.38 -3.66 15.11
N ALA A 108 6.61 -4.55 14.14
CA ALA A 108 7.73 -4.43 13.21
C ALA A 108 7.65 -3.14 12.37
N GLN A 109 6.46 -2.79 11.89
CA GLN A 109 6.22 -1.53 11.20
C GLN A 109 6.56 -0.31 12.07
N ALA A 110 6.19 -0.34 13.36
CA ALA A 110 6.50 0.74 14.30
C ALA A 110 8.02 0.95 14.48
N VAL A 111 8.81 -0.13 14.42
CA VAL A 111 10.28 -0.05 14.41
C VAL A 111 10.77 0.62 13.12
N LEU A 112 10.25 0.18 11.96
CA LEU A 112 10.59 0.75 10.65
C LEU A 112 10.17 2.23 10.49
N LEU A 113 9.26 2.77 11.31
CA LEU A 113 9.02 4.23 11.34
C LEU A 113 10.26 5.06 11.68
N ARG A 114 11.30 4.43 12.24
CA ARG A 114 12.59 5.06 12.57
C ARG A 114 13.69 4.69 11.58
N SER A 115 13.38 3.94 10.52
CA SER A 115 14.37 3.59 9.51
C SER A 115 14.77 4.81 8.68
N VAL A 116 16.04 4.82 8.31
CA VAL A 116 16.64 5.78 7.37
C VAL A 116 16.91 5.08 6.05
N ARG A 117 17.35 3.83 6.10
CA ARG A 117 17.64 2.98 4.96
C ARG A 117 17.12 1.58 5.24
N VAL A 118 16.59 0.93 4.21
CA VAL A 118 16.20 -0.48 4.26
C VAL A 118 16.86 -1.18 3.10
N GLU A 119 17.44 -2.35 3.34
CA GLU A 119 17.94 -3.26 2.33
C GLU A 119 17.18 -4.57 2.46
N THR A 120 16.74 -5.14 1.34
CA THR A 120 16.06 -6.42 1.34
C THR A 120 16.72 -7.36 0.36
N GLU A 121 17.04 -8.56 0.80
CA GLU A 121 17.43 -9.67 -0.08
C GLU A 121 16.21 -10.57 -0.28
N ILE A 122 15.94 -10.94 -1.53
CA ILE A 122 14.82 -11.78 -1.91
C ILE A 122 15.33 -12.85 -2.86
N ARG A 123 15.00 -14.11 -2.59
CA ARG A 123 15.48 -15.27 -3.35
C ARG A 123 14.30 -16.13 -3.77
N THR A 124 14.48 -16.92 -4.83
CA THR A 124 13.53 -17.98 -5.25
C THR A 124 12.08 -17.56 -5.53
N GLU A 125 11.81 -16.25 -5.69
CA GLU A 125 10.48 -15.74 -6.05
C GLU A 125 10.25 -15.70 -7.56
N GLY A 126 9.01 -15.87 -8.00
CA GLY A 126 8.62 -15.74 -9.40
C GLY A 126 8.42 -14.28 -9.87
N PRO A 127 8.36 -14.02 -11.18
CA PRO A 127 8.20 -12.66 -11.74
C PRO A 127 6.97 -11.91 -11.21
N ALA A 128 5.88 -12.62 -10.94
CA ALA A 128 4.67 -12.04 -10.39
C ALA A 128 4.90 -11.36 -9.03
N ARG A 129 5.66 -12.00 -8.14
CA ARG A 129 5.98 -11.46 -6.81
C ARG A 129 6.86 -10.22 -6.94
N TYR A 130 7.92 -10.30 -7.75
CA TYR A 130 8.78 -9.13 -8.03
C TYR A 130 7.99 -7.95 -8.59
N ARG A 131 7.12 -8.17 -9.58
CA ARG A 131 6.24 -7.11 -10.13
C ARG A 131 5.37 -6.47 -9.04
N GLN A 132 4.79 -7.27 -8.13
CA GLN A 132 3.99 -6.75 -7.02
C GLN A 132 4.84 -5.92 -6.04
N LEU A 133 6.05 -6.37 -5.70
CA LEU A 133 6.99 -5.64 -4.84
C LEU A 133 7.36 -4.29 -5.44
N PHE A 134 7.79 -4.26 -6.71
CA PHE A 134 8.14 -3.00 -7.38
C PHE A 134 6.95 -2.08 -7.57
N ARG A 135 5.75 -2.61 -7.79
CA ARG A 135 4.51 -1.82 -7.80
C ARG A 135 4.26 -1.17 -6.43
N ARG A 136 4.49 -1.90 -5.33
CA ARG A 136 4.36 -1.37 -3.96
C ARG A 136 5.42 -0.32 -3.65
N LEU A 137 6.67 -0.54 -4.04
CA LEU A 137 7.74 0.46 -3.92
C LEU A 137 7.39 1.75 -4.67
N LYS A 138 6.92 1.65 -5.92
CA LYS A 138 6.45 2.80 -6.71
C LYS A 138 5.23 3.48 -6.07
N PHE A 139 4.26 2.72 -5.58
CA PHE A 139 3.06 3.25 -4.91
C PHE A 139 3.41 4.07 -3.67
N HIS A 140 4.36 3.59 -2.87
CA HIS A 140 4.90 4.28 -1.70
C HIS A 140 5.92 5.39 -2.04
N ARG A 141 6.18 5.63 -3.33
CA ARG A 141 7.12 6.63 -3.85
C ARG A 141 8.52 6.49 -3.25
N LEU A 142 8.92 5.25 -3.00
CA LEU A 142 10.26 4.91 -2.52
C LEU A 142 11.23 4.90 -3.70
N VAL A 143 12.44 5.40 -3.47
CA VAL A 143 13.55 5.24 -4.40
C VAL A 143 14.20 3.91 -4.11
N TYR A 144 14.56 3.17 -5.15
CA TYR A 144 15.23 1.89 -4.98
C TYR A 144 16.28 1.65 -6.05
N ARG A 145 17.26 0.82 -5.70
CA ARG A 145 18.26 0.26 -6.60
C ARG A 145 18.23 -1.25 -6.46
N VAL A 146 18.36 -1.96 -7.58
CA VAL A 146 18.30 -3.42 -7.60
C VAL A 146 19.63 -3.97 -8.09
N GLN A 147 20.14 -4.97 -7.41
CA GLN A 147 21.34 -5.69 -7.78
C GLN A 147 21.11 -7.19 -7.61
N GLY A 148 21.86 -8.01 -8.34
CA GLY A 148 21.77 -9.46 -8.27
C GLY A 148 21.18 -10.10 -9.52
N SER A 149 20.86 -11.38 -9.40
CA SER A 149 20.47 -12.25 -10.51
C SER A 149 19.43 -13.27 -10.05
N MET A 150 18.80 -13.97 -10.99
CA MET A 150 17.95 -15.12 -10.66
C MET A 150 18.67 -16.18 -9.81
N ALA A 151 19.95 -16.45 -10.10
CA ALA A 151 20.71 -17.49 -9.42
C ALA A 151 21.04 -17.13 -7.97
N ASP A 152 21.36 -15.86 -7.73
CA ASP A 152 21.84 -15.36 -6.43
C ASP A 152 20.76 -14.59 -5.65
N GLY A 153 19.57 -14.40 -6.21
CA GLY A 153 18.54 -13.51 -5.68
C GLY A 153 18.80 -12.03 -5.96
N TYR A 154 17.82 -11.21 -5.58
CA TYR A 154 17.87 -9.76 -5.73
C TYR A 154 18.06 -9.06 -4.38
N THR A 155 19.07 -8.19 -4.33
CA THR A 155 19.23 -7.19 -3.28
C THR A 155 18.59 -5.90 -3.74
N ILE A 156 17.59 -5.44 -2.99
CA ILE A 156 16.87 -4.20 -3.24
C ILE A 156 17.24 -3.22 -2.13
N GLN A 157 17.99 -2.19 -2.49
CA GLN A 157 18.25 -1.06 -1.62
C GLN A 157 17.09 -0.08 -1.73
N ILE A 158 16.47 0.24 -0.60
CA ILE A 158 15.26 1.06 -0.52
C ILE A 158 15.59 2.31 0.30
N ASP A 159 15.32 3.46 -0.31
CA ASP A 159 15.59 4.76 0.28
C ASP A 159 14.47 5.78 0.00
N GLY A 160 14.53 6.90 0.71
CA GLY A 160 13.70 8.06 0.50
C GLY A 160 14.28 9.04 -0.53
N PRO A 161 13.45 9.70 -1.35
CA PRO A 161 13.89 10.74 -2.30
C PRO A 161 14.78 11.86 -1.72
N LEU A 162 14.64 12.19 -0.43
CA LEU A 162 15.45 13.24 0.24
C LEU A 162 16.64 12.70 1.04
N SER A 163 16.84 11.38 1.07
CA SER A 163 17.90 10.77 1.88
C SER A 163 19.31 11.16 1.44
N LEU A 164 19.49 11.48 0.15
CA LEU A 164 20.73 12.05 -0.40
C LEU A 164 21.09 13.42 0.21
N PHE A 165 20.12 14.16 0.75
CA PHE A 165 20.32 15.50 1.30
C PHE A 165 20.27 15.54 2.82
N SER A 166 19.57 14.59 3.46
CA SER A 166 19.59 14.39 4.90
C SER A 166 18.98 13.04 5.29
N ALA A 167 19.63 12.31 6.19
CA ALA A 167 19.11 11.10 6.84
C ALA A 167 17.87 11.42 7.69
N THR A 168 16.73 11.59 7.02
CA THR A 168 15.46 11.98 7.63
C THR A 168 14.53 10.79 7.70
N THR A 169 13.90 10.59 8.86
CA THR A 169 12.88 9.57 9.08
C THR A 169 11.56 9.88 8.37
N LYS A 170 11.53 10.87 7.46
CA LYS A 170 10.34 11.29 6.71
C LYS A 170 9.76 10.14 5.87
N TYR A 171 10.58 9.16 5.51
CA TYR A 171 10.19 8.01 4.71
C TYR A 171 10.04 6.71 5.50
N GLY A 172 10.33 6.70 6.81
CA GLY A 172 10.17 5.53 7.66
C GLY A 172 8.72 4.99 7.64
N LEU A 173 7.72 5.88 7.52
CA LEU A 173 6.33 5.46 7.32
C LEU A 173 6.14 4.69 6.01
N GLN A 174 6.72 5.15 4.90
CA GLN A 174 6.57 4.47 3.61
C GLN A 174 7.33 3.14 3.58
N MET A 175 8.51 3.08 4.20
CA MET A 175 9.27 1.83 4.39
C MET A 175 8.50 0.83 5.26
N ALA A 176 7.87 1.29 6.35
CA ALA A 176 7.01 0.47 7.18
C ALA A 176 5.77 -0.05 6.42
N LEU A 177 5.16 0.79 5.57
CA LEU A 177 4.01 0.39 4.75
C LEU A 177 4.38 -0.59 3.62
N PHE A 178 5.64 -0.66 3.23
CA PHE A 178 6.14 -1.67 2.28
C PHE A 178 6.27 -3.06 2.91
N LEU A 179 6.57 -3.17 4.21
CA LEU A 179 6.83 -4.46 4.89
C LEU A 179 5.78 -5.55 4.59
N PRO A 180 4.45 -5.30 4.65
CA PRO A 180 3.46 -6.32 4.32
C PRO A 180 3.61 -6.93 2.93
N ALA A 181 4.11 -6.18 1.93
CA ALA A 181 4.38 -6.69 0.60
C ALA A 181 5.58 -7.66 0.59
N LEU A 182 6.62 -7.35 1.37
CA LEU A 182 7.79 -8.21 1.54
C LEU A 182 7.42 -9.53 2.25
N LEU A 183 6.54 -9.47 3.26
CA LEU A 183 6.08 -10.65 4.01
C LEU A 183 5.31 -11.68 3.16
N HIS A 184 4.94 -11.36 1.92
CA HIS A 184 4.38 -12.34 0.99
C HIS A 184 5.45 -13.16 0.26
N CYS A 185 6.74 -12.82 0.40
CA CYS A 185 7.83 -13.62 -0.13
C CYS A 185 8.12 -14.80 0.80
N HIS A 186 8.44 -15.95 0.20
CA HIS A 186 8.82 -17.18 0.87
C HIS A 186 10.25 -17.12 1.41
N ASP A 187 11.18 -16.52 0.66
CA ASP A 187 12.57 -16.36 1.08
C ASP A 187 13.00 -14.89 0.98
N PHE A 188 13.09 -14.24 2.14
CA PHE A 188 13.56 -12.87 2.25
C PHE A 188 14.40 -12.64 3.50
N ARG A 189 15.26 -11.63 3.41
CA ARG A 189 15.90 -10.94 4.53
C ARG A 189 15.69 -9.45 4.39
N LEU A 190 15.45 -8.77 5.49
CA LEU A 190 15.36 -7.32 5.62
C LEU A 190 16.36 -6.86 6.66
N GLU A 191 17.15 -5.86 6.29
CA GLU A 191 18.03 -5.12 7.17
C GLU A 191 17.69 -3.64 7.11
N ALA A 192 17.52 -3.01 8.27
CA ALA A 192 17.18 -1.60 8.36
C ALA A 192 18.14 -0.86 9.27
N GLU A 193 18.63 0.28 8.79
CA GLU A 193 19.36 1.24 9.61
C GLU A 193 18.38 2.21 10.25
N LEU A 194 18.43 2.35 11.58
CA LEU A 194 17.50 3.12 12.37
C LEU A 194 18.15 4.32 13.06
N ARG A 195 17.34 5.33 13.37
CA ARG A 195 17.66 6.40 14.32
C ARG A 195 16.73 6.32 15.53
N TRP A 196 17.22 5.69 16.60
CA TRP A 196 16.40 5.29 17.74
C TRP A 196 16.45 6.26 18.93
N GLY A 197 15.31 6.41 19.62
CA GLY A 197 15.17 7.22 20.82
C GLY A 197 15.33 8.74 20.61
N PRO A 198 15.24 9.53 21.69
CA PRO A 198 15.36 11.00 21.63
C PRO A 198 16.70 11.47 21.09
N ARG A 199 17.78 10.73 21.36
CA ARG A 199 19.15 11.00 20.91
C ARG A 199 19.45 10.54 19.48
N ARG A 200 18.50 9.89 18.78
CA ARG A 200 18.65 9.39 17.40
C ARG A 200 19.88 8.48 17.21
N GLU A 201 20.13 7.61 18.19
CA GLU A 201 21.27 6.68 18.16
C GLU A 201 21.12 5.70 16.99
N PRO A 202 22.21 5.41 16.24
CA PRO A 202 22.18 4.43 15.17
C PRO A 202 21.96 3.03 15.74
N ARG A 203 21.00 2.29 15.18
CA ARG A 203 20.71 0.89 15.49
C ARG A 203 20.42 0.13 14.21
N SER A 204 20.63 -1.18 14.20
CA SER A 204 20.16 -2.05 13.13
C SER A 204 18.91 -2.82 13.55
N PHE A 205 18.08 -3.15 12.58
CA PHE A 205 16.95 -4.05 12.74
C PHE A 205 16.96 -5.08 11.63
N HIS A 206 16.85 -6.35 12.00
CA HIS A 206 16.94 -7.49 11.10
C HIS A 206 15.65 -8.28 11.20
N LEU A 207 15.15 -8.72 10.05
CA LEU A 207 13.95 -9.55 9.92
C LEU A 207 14.15 -10.52 8.76
N ASP A 208 13.72 -11.76 8.91
CA ASP A 208 13.76 -12.76 7.84
C ASP A 208 12.47 -13.60 7.83
N ALA A 209 12.34 -14.45 6.81
CA ALA A 209 11.20 -15.37 6.68
C ALA A 209 11.05 -16.32 7.88
N GLY A 210 12.15 -16.65 8.58
CA GLY A 210 12.15 -17.52 9.77
C GLY A 210 11.54 -16.87 11.01
N THR A 211 11.37 -15.55 11.02
CA THR A 211 10.78 -14.82 12.16
C THR A 211 9.28 -15.11 12.32
N GLY A 212 8.61 -15.62 11.27
CA GLY A 212 7.20 -16.04 11.35
C GLY A 212 6.19 -14.90 11.39
N LEU A 213 6.53 -13.71 10.88
CA LEU A 213 5.57 -12.61 10.73
C LEU A 213 4.56 -12.91 9.61
N ILE A 214 3.28 -12.99 9.96
CA ILE A 214 2.21 -13.25 9.01
C ILE A 214 1.51 -11.93 8.65
N THR A 215 1.55 -11.57 7.37
CA THR A 215 0.84 -10.38 6.87
C THR A 215 -0.67 -10.59 6.91
N HIS A 216 -1.37 -9.55 7.37
CA HIS A 216 -2.83 -9.50 7.37
C HIS A 216 -3.39 -8.92 6.07
N GLN A 217 -2.53 -8.42 5.17
CA GLN A 217 -2.95 -7.91 3.87
C GLN A 217 -3.25 -9.08 2.95
N LEU A 218 -4.33 -8.97 2.18
CA LEU A 218 -4.63 -9.95 1.15
C LEU A 218 -3.54 -9.88 0.08
N ASP A 219 -2.98 -11.04 -0.24
CA ASP A 219 -2.22 -11.15 -1.47
C ASP A 219 -3.21 -10.99 -2.61
N ALA A 220 -3.07 -9.91 -3.37
CA ALA A 220 -3.94 -9.69 -4.53
C ALA A 220 -3.79 -10.82 -5.56
N GLY A 221 -2.72 -11.62 -5.47
CA GLY A 221 -2.34 -12.59 -6.48
C GLY A 221 -2.08 -11.92 -7.83
N ILE A 222 -1.49 -12.65 -8.75
CA ILE A 222 -1.62 -12.33 -10.17
C ILE A 222 -2.34 -13.52 -10.77
N TYR A 223 -3.62 -13.35 -11.11
CA TYR A 223 -4.34 -14.37 -11.87
C TYR A 223 -3.64 -14.51 -13.23
N VAL A 224 -3.02 -15.67 -13.46
CA VAL A 224 -2.49 -16.05 -14.76
C VAL A 224 -3.56 -16.90 -15.45
N PRO A 225 -4.10 -16.47 -16.60
CA PRO A 225 -5.06 -17.27 -17.36
C PRO A 225 -4.45 -18.62 -17.75
N ALA A 226 -5.22 -19.71 -17.64
CA ALA A 226 -4.76 -21.08 -17.92
C ALA A 226 -4.27 -21.29 -19.37
N GLU A 227 -4.70 -20.40 -20.27
CA GLU A 227 -4.27 -20.30 -21.65
C GLU A 227 -2.77 -20.01 -21.80
N ILE A 228 -2.18 -19.27 -20.84
CA ILE A 228 -0.76 -18.87 -20.92
C ILE A 228 0.16 -20.06 -20.65
N PRO A 229 0.01 -20.85 -19.57
CA PRO A 229 0.76 -22.10 -19.41
C PRO A 229 0.59 -23.06 -20.59
N ALA A 230 -0.65 -23.24 -21.09
CA ALA A 230 -0.91 -24.12 -22.23
C ALA A 230 -0.18 -23.66 -23.51
N PHE A 231 -0.11 -22.34 -23.73
CA PHE A 231 0.66 -21.74 -24.81
C PHE A 231 2.16 -22.03 -24.68
N VAL A 232 2.73 -21.86 -23.47
CA VAL A 232 4.15 -22.11 -23.20
C VAL A 232 4.51 -23.58 -23.46
N GLU A 233 3.68 -24.51 -23.00
CA GLU A 233 3.86 -25.95 -23.26
C GLU A 233 3.81 -26.27 -24.75
N ARG A 234 2.82 -25.70 -25.47
CA ARG A 234 2.73 -25.86 -26.92
C ARG A 234 3.95 -25.29 -27.64
N PHE A 235 4.45 -24.13 -27.21
CA PHE A 235 5.65 -23.52 -27.78
C PHE A 235 6.87 -24.44 -27.63
N ARG A 236 7.09 -25.03 -26.45
CA ARG A 236 8.18 -25.98 -26.21
C ARG A 236 8.14 -27.19 -27.14
N GLN A 237 6.95 -27.65 -27.51
CA GLN A 237 6.78 -28.79 -28.42
C GLN A 237 7.12 -28.46 -29.87
N ILE A 238 6.74 -27.27 -30.35
CA ILE A 238 6.85 -26.93 -31.77
C ILE A 238 8.13 -26.17 -32.14
N ALA A 239 8.77 -25.52 -31.17
CA ALA A 239 9.97 -24.71 -31.36
C ALA A 239 11.15 -25.24 -30.53
N PRO A 240 11.60 -26.50 -30.75
CA PRO A 240 12.62 -27.14 -29.92
C PRO A 240 14.00 -26.45 -29.98
N ALA A 241 14.24 -25.64 -31.02
CA ALA A 241 15.44 -24.80 -31.15
C ALA A 241 15.51 -23.69 -30.08
N TRP A 242 14.39 -23.35 -29.44
CA TRP A 242 14.28 -22.34 -28.40
C TRP A 242 14.00 -22.99 -27.04
N GLU A 243 14.68 -22.50 -26.02
CA GLU A 243 14.38 -22.79 -24.63
C GLU A 243 13.60 -21.62 -24.03
N LEU A 244 12.33 -21.85 -23.70
CA LEU A 244 11.46 -20.84 -23.06
C LEU A 244 11.29 -21.16 -21.58
N SER A 245 11.90 -20.35 -20.73
CA SER A 245 11.86 -20.44 -19.26
C SER A 245 11.20 -19.22 -18.64
N GLU A 246 10.65 -19.38 -17.44
CA GLU A 246 10.18 -18.23 -16.65
C GLU A 246 11.36 -17.32 -16.32
N CYS A 247 11.13 -16.02 -16.46
CA CYS A 247 12.16 -15.02 -16.22
C CYS A 247 11.87 -14.31 -14.90
N THR A 248 12.87 -14.21 -14.03
CA THR A 248 12.81 -13.34 -12.85
C THR A 248 13.72 -12.14 -13.01
N ASP A 249 14.28 -11.92 -14.21
CA ASP A 249 15.27 -10.88 -14.43
C ASP A 249 14.65 -9.50 -14.19
N VAL A 250 15.20 -8.78 -13.20
CA VAL A 250 14.80 -7.40 -12.94
C VAL A 250 15.69 -6.47 -13.76
N LEU A 251 15.13 -5.93 -14.85
CA LEU A 251 15.83 -5.06 -15.79
C LEU A 251 15.61 -3.59 -15.41
N GLU A 252 16.70 -2.88 -15.11
CA GLU A 252 16.64 -1.45 -14.82
C GLU A 252 16.37 -0.63 -16.10
N LEU A 253 15.32 0.18 -16.08
CA LEU A 253 14.99 1.16 -17.12
C LEU A 253 15.42 2.58 -16.69
N GLY A 254 16.58 2.68 -16.04
CA GLY A 254 17.09 3.93 -15.46
C GLY A 254 16.12 4.57 -14.45
N ARG A 255 15.81 5.86 -14.62
CA ARG A 255 14.94 6.61 -13.69
C ARG A 255 13.46 6.21 -13.77
N GLU A 256 13.07 5.46 -14.79
CA GLU A 256 11.68 5.02 -15.02
C GLU A 256 11.32 3.76 -14.20
N GLY A 257 12.28 3.28 -13.40
CA GLY A 257 12.20 2.12 -12.52
C GLY A 257 12.60 0.84 -13.24
N VAL A 258 12.02 -0.28 -12.84
CA VAL A 258 12.35 -1.59 -13.43
C VAL A 258 11.25 -2.14 -14.34
N TRP A 259 11.64 -3.08 -15.18
CA TRP A 259 10.79 -3.99 -15.94
C TRP A 259 11.18 -5.43 -15.60
N VAL A 260 10.17 -6.28 -15.38
CA VAL A 260 10.35 -7.69 -15.02
C VAL A 260 9.53 -8.49 -16.04
N PRO A 261 10.17 -9.07 -17.06
CA PRO A 261 9.50 -9.87 -18.08
C PRO A 261 9.04 -11.21 -17.51
N ASP A 262 7.98 -11.78 -18.09
CA ASP A 262 7.44 -13.08 -17.71
C ASP A 262 8.35 -14.27 -18.09
N TYR A 263 8.96 -14.22 -19.28
CA TYR A 263 9.75 -15.32 -19.84
C TYR A 263 11.04 -14.86 -20.52
N ARG A 264 11.98 -15.79 -20.66
CA ARG A 264 13.20 -15.64 -21.45
C ARG A 264 13.30 -16.80 -22.43
N ALA A 265 13.45 -16.47 -23.71
CA ALA A 265 13.66 -17.41 -24.79
C ALA A 265 15.15 -17.42 -25.15
N VAL A 266 15.82 -18.58 -25.08
CA VAL A 266 17.23 -18.73 -25.45
C VAL A 266 17.33 -19.70 -26.62
N HIS A 267 17.91 -19.24 -27.74
CA HIS A 267 18.16 -20.09 -28.90
C HIS A 267 19.33 -21.02 -28.63
N ARG A 268 19.10 -22.33 -28.71
CA ARG A 268 20.07 -23.36 -28.28
C ARG A 268 21.38 -23.34 -29.07
N ALA A 269 21.34 -23.02 -30.35
CA ALA A 269 22.52 -23.09 -31.21
C ALA A 269 23.34 -21.79 -31.21
N SER A 270 22.69 -20.61 -31.18
CA SER A 270 23.38 -19.32 -31.25
C SER A 270 23.62 -18.69 -29.87
N GLY A 271 22.91 -19.14 -28.83
CA GLY A 271 22.90 -18.49 -27.52
C GLY A 271 22.14 -17.15 -27.49
N THR A 272 21.47 -16.78 -28.59
CA THR A 272 20.67 -15.54 -28.66
C THR A 272 19.53 -15.62 -27.65
N ASP A 273 19.48 -14.65 -26.75
CA ASP A 273 18.41 -14.53 -25.76
C ASP A 273 17.44 -13.39 -26.09
N VAL A 274 16.16 -13.62 -25.83
CA VAL A 274 15.08 -12.65 -26.06
C VAL A 274 14.15 -12.66 -24.86
N PHE A 275 13.87 -11.50 -24.29
CA PHE A 275 12.89 -11.36 -23.20
C PHE A 275 11.47 -11.33 -23.74
N VAL A 276 10.53 -12.01 -23.08
CA VAL A 276 9.13 -12.08 -23.53
C VAL A 276 8.21 -11.68 -22.37
N GLU A 277 7.38 -10.67 -22.58
CA GLU A 277 6.35 -10.25 -21.61
C GLU A 277 4.96 -10.57 -22.17
N VAL A 278 4.12 -11.23 -21.37
CA VAL A 278 2.77 -11.60 -21.76
C VAL A 278 1.76 -10.67 -21.08
N LEU A 279 1.25 -9.72 -21.86
CA LEU A 279 0.24 -8.76 -21.42
C LEU A 279 -1.16 -9.35 -21.65
N GLY A 280 -1.59 -10.20 -20.72
CA GLY A 280 -2.96 -10.67 -20.60
C GLY A 280 -3.89 -9.49 -20.29
N PHE A 281 -4.00 -9.10 -19.02
CA PHE A 281 -4.76 -7.92 -18.61
C PHE A 281 -3.90 -6.67 -18.59
N TRP A 282 -4.28 -5.65 -19.35
CA TRP A 282 -3.52 -4.39 -19.41
C TRP A 282 -4.40 -3.14 -19.47
N LYS A 283 -3.85 -2.04 -18.96
CA LYS A 283 -4.37 -0.69 -19.12
C LYS A 283 -3.61 0.01 -20.23
N LYS A 284 -4.28 0.82 -21.05
CA LYS A 284 -3.64 1.56 -22.16
C LYS A 284 -2.40 2.33 -21.71
N SER A 285 -2.48 3.05 -20.59
CA SER A 285 -1.35 3.81 -20.04
C SER A 285 -0.14 2.94 -19.67
N SER A 286 -0.34 1.67 -19.28
CA SER A 286 0.75 0.75 -18.92
C SER A 286 1.45 0.21 -20.17
N LEU A 287 0.68 -0.13 -21.20
CA LEU A 287 1.22 -0.57 -22.49
C LEU A 287 1.94 0.56 -23.21
N GLU A 288 1.34 1.76 -23.29
CA GLU A 288 1.99 2.95 -23.89
C GLU A 288 3.30 3.29 -23.19
N ARG A 289 3.37 3.09 -21.87
CA ARG A 289 4.62 3.24 -21.11
C ARG A 289 5.67 2.25 -21.60
N LEU A 290 5.35 0.95 -21.71
CA LEU A 290 6.30 -0.05 -22.18
C LEU A 290 6.78 0.22 -23.61
N LEU A 291 5.86 0.55 -24.52
CA LEU A 291 6.18 0.88 -25.92
C LEU A 291 7.08 2.11 -26.05
N ARG A 292 6.94 3.09 -25.16
CA ARG A 292 7.82 4.28 -25.13
C ARG A 292 9.20 3.97 -24.54
N LEU A 293 9.25 3.14 -23.49
CA LEU A 293 10.47 2.92 -22.70
C LEU A 293 11.37 1.82 -23.27
N LEU A 294 10.82 0.68 -23.68
CA LEU A 294 11.62 -0.49 -24.07
C LEU A 294 12.52 -0.26 -25.30
N PRO A 295 12.11 0.48 -26.35
CA PRO A 295 13.02 0.78 -27.47
C PRO A 295 14.26 1.58 -27.08
N ASN A 296 14.17 2.40 -26.03
CA ASN A 296 15.20 3.36 -25.66
C ASN A 296 16.03 2.94 -24.45
N LEU A 297 15.40 2.25 -23.50
CA LEU A 297 15.96 1.91 -22.19
C LEU A 297 15.89 0.41 -21.89
N GLY A 298 15.18 -0.37 -22.71
CA GLY A 298 15.04 -1.81 -22.53
C GLY A 298 16.26 -2.59 -23.03
N PRO A 299 16.23 -3.92 -22.84
CA PRO A 299 17.27 -4.79 -23.41
C PRO A 299 17.21 -4.77 -24.94
N PRO A 300 18.29 -5.19 -25.63
CA PRO A 300 18.37 -5.13 -27.09
C PRO A 300 17.34 -6.02 -27.79
N ARG A 301 16.87 -7.09 -27.14
CA ARG A 301 15.93 -8.06 -27.72
C ARG A 301 14.80 -8.35 -26.74
N TYR A 302 13.59 -7.99 -27.14
CA TYR A 302 12.38 -8.30 -26.39
C TYR A 302 11.21 -8.53 -27.34
N VAL A 303 10.17 -9.20 -26.84
CA VAL A 303 8.88 -9.40 -27.50
C VAL A 303 7.76 -9.09 -26.52
N LEU A 304 6.75 -8.34 -26.96
CA LEU A 304 5.51 -8.12 -26.20
C LEU A 304 4.39 -8.97 -26.80
N VAL A 305 3.80 -9.86 -26.01
CA VAL A 305 2.67 -10.71 -26.40
C VAL A 305 1.40 -10.10 -25.80
N ILE A 306 0.54 -9.51 -26.62
CA ILE A 306 -0.54 -8.61 -26.17
C ILE A 306 -1.91 -9.21 -26.51
N SER A 307 -2.77 -9.31 -25.49
CA SER A 307 -4.17 -9.71 -25.70
C SER A 307 -5.01 -8.56 -26.22
N ASP A 308 -5.81 -8.80 -27.26
CA ASP A 308 -6.78 -7.87 -27.84
C ASP A 308 -8.09 -7.78 -27.03
N LYS A 309 -8.44 -8.81 -26.25
CA LYS A 309 -9.72 -8.87 -25.51
C LYS A 309 -9.63 -8.28 -24.11
N LEU A 310 -8.55 -8.58 -23.39
CA LEU A 310 -8.40 -8.31 -21.96
C LEU A 310 -7.90 -6.88 -21.66
N LYS A 311 -8.53 -5.91 -22.30
CA LYS A 311 -8.26 -4.49 -22.13
C LYS A 311 -9.14 -3.91 -21.02
N VAL A 312 -8.53 -3.26 -20.02
CA VAL A 312 -9.23 -2.80 -18.81
C VAL A 312 -9.90 -1.42 -19.01
N ASP A 313 -9.53 -0.67 -20.04
CA ASP A 313 -10.04 0.69 -20.33
C ASP A 313 -10.53 0.86 -21.79
N GLU A 314 -11.40 1.85 -22.06
CA GLU A 314 -12.09 1.97 -23.37
C GLU A 314 -11.27 2.66 -24.48
N GLY A 315 -10.12 3.27 -24.21
CA GLY A 315 -9.41 4.11 -25.21
C GLY A 315 -8.78 3.34 -26.38
N SER A 316 -9.06 3.70 -27.64
CA SER A 316 -8.44 3.06 -28.81
C SER A 316 -6.91 3.14 -28.78
N LEU A 317 -6.22 2.06 -29.15
CA LEU A 317 -4.77 2.07 -29.40
C LEU A 317 -4.53 2.48 -30.86
N ASN A 318 -3.52 3.32 -31.08
CA ASN A 318 -2.97 3.55 -32.42
C ASN A 318 -2.23 2.28 -32.91
N GLU A 319 -1.78 2.26 -34.17
CA GLU A 319 -0.95 1.17 -34.69
C GLU A 319 0.24 0.90 -33.76
N LEU A 320 0.33 -0.35 -33.28
CA LEU A 320 1.39 -0.80 -32.39
C LEU A 320 2.59 -1.20 -33.24
N THR A 321 3.67 -0.43 -33.17
CA THR A 321 4.93 -0.71 -33.86
C THR A 321 5.94 -1.34 -32.90
N GLY A 322 6.66 -2.37 -33.37
CA GLY A 322 7.71 -3.07 -32.60
C GLY A 322 7.57 -4.60 -32.65
N PRO A 323 8.43 -5.32 -31.90
CA PRO A 323 8.40 -6.79 -31.83
C PRO A 323 7.21 -7.27 -30.99
N ILE A 324 6.02 -7.25 -31.60
CA ILE A 324 4.74 -7.47 -30.93
C ILE A 324 4.02 -8.66 -31.55
N LEU A 325 3.52 -9.56 -30.70
CA LEU A 325 2.61 -10.64 -31.06
C LEU A 325 1.23 -10.34 -30.46
N ARG A 326 0.20 -10.18 -31.29
CA ARG A 326 -1.17 -9.95 -30.82
C ARG A 326 -1.96 -11.25 -30.78
N PHE A 327 -2.85 -11.40 -29.79
CA PHE A 327 -3.71 -12.57 -29.70
C PHE A 327 -5.09 -12.25 -29.13
N LYS A 328 -6.11 -13.03 -29.48
CA LYS A 328 -7.48 -12.82 -28.96
C LYS A 328 -7.80 -13.69 -27.75
N GLU A 329 -7.43 -14.97 -27.79
CA GLU A 329 -7.72 -15.93 -26.71
C GLU A 329 -6.44 -16.60 -26.22
N ILE A 330 -5.71 -17.25 -27.13
CA ILE A 330 -4.44 -17.91 -26.84
C ILE A 330 -3.38 -17.37 -27.79
N PRO A 331 -2.16 -17.05 -27.32
CA PRO A 331 -1.08 -16.65 -28.21
C PRO A 331 -0.69 -17.76 -29.20
N SER A 332 -0.28 -17.36 -30.41
CA SER A 332 0.12 -18.28 -31.47
C SER A 332 1.59 -18.69 -31.30
N ALA A 333 1.83 -19.93 -30.89
CA ALA A 333 3.18 -20.46 -30.72
C ALA A 333 4.04 -20.44 -32.01
N PRO A 334 3.51 -20.79 -33.20
CA PRO A 334 4.28 -20.71 -34.44
C PRO A 334 4.67 -19.27 -34.81
N GLU A 335 3.78 -18.31 -34.55
CA GLU A 335 4.07 -16.89 -34.78
C GLU A 335 5.13 -16.37 -33.81
N LEU A 336 5.07 -16.75 -32.52
CA LEU A 336 6.14 -16.41 -31.57
C LEU A 336 7.48 -16.98 -32.05
N ALA A 337 7.52 -18.24 -32.48
CA ALA A 337 8.74 -18.87 -32.97
C ALA A 337 9.32 -18.12 -34.19
N THR A 338 8.46 -17.78 -35.15
CA THR A 338 8.85 -17.01 -36.35
C THR A 338 9.41 -15.63 -35.97
N LEU A 339 8.79 -14.97 -35.00
CA LEU A 339 9.25 -13.68 -34.50
C LEU A 339 10.59 -13.81 -33.77
N LEU A 340 10.77 -14.84 -32.94
CA LEU A 340 12.03 -15.12 -32.27
C LEU A 340 13.16 -15.42 -33.25
N ASP A 341 12.89 -16.20 -34.31
CA ASP A 341 13.87 -16.53 -35.35
C ASP A 341 14.41 -15.29 -36.09
N SER A 342 13.60 -14.21 -36.17
CA SER A 342 14.04 -12.94 -36.75
C SER A 342 15.21 -12.30 -36.01
N PHE A 343 15.41 -12.63 -34.73
CA PHE A 343 16.54 -12.16 -33.91
C PHE A 343 17.79 -13.04 -34.04
N VAL A 344 17.66 -14.25 -34.59
CA VAL A 344 18.79 -15.19 -34.78
C VAL A 344 19.41 -15.03 -36.16
N LYS A 345 18.62 -14.67 -37.17
CA LYS A 345 19.14 -14.37 -38.51
C LYS A 345 20.10 -13.19 -38.42
N PRO A 346 21.32 -13.26 -38.99
CA PRO A 346 22.16 -12.08 -39.10
C PRO A 346 21.37 -11.02 -39.84
N ALA A 347 21.36 -9.79 -39.30
CA ALA A 347 20.82 -8.64 -40.00
C ALA A 347 21.60 -8.50 -41.31
N ASP A 348 21.06 -9.03 -42.41
CA ASP A 348 21.60 -8.80 -43.74
C ASP A 348 21.59 -7.29 -43.97
N SER A 349 22.80 -6.76 -44.12
CA SER A 349 23.17 -5.50 -44.76
C SER A 349 22.04 -4.55 -45.18
N GLY A 350 22.00 -3.39 -44.53
CA GLY A 350 21.64 -2.13 -45.19
C GLY A 350 20.30 -1.52 -44.79
N GLY A 351 20.36 -0.54 -43.89
CA GLY A 351 19.28 0.43 -43.73
C GLY A 351 19.14 0.95 -42.31
N ARG A 352 19.91 1.99 -41.96
CA ARG A 352 19.41 2.95 -40.97
C ARG A 352 18.09 3.48 -41.51
N LEU A 353 16.99 3.24 -40.80
CA LEU A 353 15.78 4.03 -40.94
C LEU A 353 15.42 4.54 -39.54
N PHE A 354 15.20 5.85 -39.54
CA PHE A 354 15.18 6.78 -38.42
C PHE A 354 13.97 6.64 -37.51
#